data_AF-A0A8S2MFA5-F1
#
_entry.id   AF-A0A8S2MFA5-F1
#
_cell.length_a   1.000
_cell.length_b   1.000
_cell.length_c   1.000
_cell.angle_alpha   90.00
_cell.angle_beta   90.00
_cell.angle_gamma   90.00
#
_symmetry.space_group_name_H-M   'P 1'
#
loop_
_entity.id
_entity.type
_entity.pdbx_description
1 polymer ?
#
loop_
_entity_poly.entity_id
_entity_poly.type
_entity_poly.pdbx_seq_one_letter_code
_entity_poly.pdbx_strand_id
1 'polypeptide(L)'
;MYKSYKYPDDYHDDTKYDNQIENAKDFNCDDDREDNDDEVVLEFIYDNNKINLCKAHTPGTVTVDILTFDKIRNNFDVVLAKFDDKYPFGEKYDQFKRFATNVANSKNLILAEIPITDYGEKENEMLALEYGVKKEDHPVYKLFLKGKSKPIDYTGDKTEDDLRRFLSHNTNIWFGFPGTVEELDRLAQQFFVASSNNDENTQKSLLEKAHGAVKNLVDKKEQRSGESYIKIMESVIKQGSDFFKRESRRVENLLKGKITNEKKQELQHRANILLSFQPLTIMPLSFDWPFPEKPSILYKAVSTITIGLVGSFSKFWMKYLSSVRIENGEFLLNAVLNRHPDRPLITVANHHSCMDDPLLIAIVINLFFNRLFKYFLAATIPLRVFWTRHRMRWALGADDIVFTMKKHQLFFSLGKTIPVTRGDGVYQRPMNFALEQLNQGGWIHIFSE
;
A
#
# COMPACT_ATOMS: atom_id res chain seq x y z
N MET A 1 8.54 18.61 43.58
CA MET A 1 9.69 17.85 44.09
C MET A 1 10.35 17.16 42.90
N TYR A 2 11.33 17.82 42.27
CA TYR A 2 12.23 17.20 41.31
C TYR A 2 13.58 17.04 42.02
N LYS A 3 14.14 15.82 42.04
CA LYS A 3 15.51 15.56 42.52
C LYS A 3 16.36 15.12 41.33
N SER A 4 17.25 16.02 40.91
CA SER A 4 18.38 15.75 40.04
C SER A 4 19.46 14.98 40.80
N TYR A 5 19.95 13.87 40.24
CA TYR A 5 21.17 13.21 40.70
C TYR A 5 22.36 13.72 39.88
N LYS A 6 23.37 14.22 40.59
CA LYS A 6 24.68 14.64 40.08
C LYS A 6 25.59 13.41 39.94
N TYR A 7 26.41 13.40 38.89
CA TYR A 7 27.59 12.54 38.78
C TYR A 7 28.74 13.10 39.64
N PRO A 8 29.64 12.25 40.18
CA PRO A 8 30.85 12.72 40.84
C PRO A 8 31.94 13.04 39.82
N ASP A 9 32.52 14.22 39.99
CA ASP A 9 33.82 14.63 39.45
C ASP A 9 34.93 13.85 40.16
N ASP A 10 35.87 13.27 39.40
CA ASP A 10 37.24 13.06 39.86
C ASP A 10 38.21 13.21 38.67
N TYR A 11 39.40 13.70 39.01
CA TYR A 11 40.25 14.63 38.27
C TYR A 11 41.52 13.97 37.68
N HIS A 12 42.12 14.64 36.67
CA HIS A 12 43.52 14.55 36.16
C HIS A 12 43.92 13.29 35.35
N ASP A 13 44.72 13.33 34.28
CA ASP A 13 45.70 14.32 33.79
C ASP A 13 45.91 14.14 32.28
N ASP A 14 46.22 15.24 31.60
CA ASP A 14 46.60 15.32 30.19
C ASP A 14 48.05 14.88 29.98
N THR A 15 48.40 14.63 28.71
CA THR A 15 49.75 14.48 28.15
C THR A 15 50.36 13.08 28.17
N LYS A 16 50.30 12.39 27.02
CA LYS A 16 51.51 11.86 26.36
C LYS A 16 51.24 11.25 24.98
N TYR A 17 51.91 11.86 23.98
CA TYR A 17 52.35 11.31 22.70
C TYR A 17 51.34 11.13 21.56
N ASP A 18 51.14 12.23 20.83
CA ASP A 18 51.32 12.22 19.36
C ASP A 18 52.76 11.82 19.04
N ASN A 19 52.95 10.77 18.23
CA ASN A 19 53.90 10.74 17.10
C ASN A 19 54.06 9.33 16.51
N GLN A 20 54.22 9.31 15.18
CA GLN A 20 54.78 8.27 14.31
C GLN A 20 53.80 7.27 13.66
N ILE A 21 53.28 7.77 12.53
CA ILE A 21 53.14 7.07 11.26
C ILE A 21 54.48 6.41 10.85
N GLU A 22 54.38 5.31 10.10
CA GLU A 22 55.39 4.70 9.20
C GLU A 22 56.47 3.77 9.79
N ASN A 23 56.29 2.44 9.58
CA ASN A 23 57.14 1.55 8.75
C ASN A 23 57.25 0.09 9.27
N ALA A 24 57.49 -0.80 8.29
CA ALA A 24 57.92 -2.21 8.37
C ALA A 24 56.80 -3.22 8.72
N LYS A 25 56.29 -4.08 7.82
CA LYS A 25 56.92 -5.11 6.96
C LYS A 25 57.83 -6.09 7.70
N ASP A 26 57.44 -7.36 7.56
CA ASP A 26 58.20 -8.60 7.71
C ASP A 26 58.78 -8.93 9.09
N PHE A 27 58.12 -9.84 9.81
CA PHE A 27 58.82 -10.89 10.58
C PHE A 27 57.98 -12.16 10.64
N ASN A 28 58.59 -13.25 10.19
CA ASN A 28 58.10 -14.62 10.23
C ASN A 28 59.06 -15.43 11.15
N CYS A 29 58.55 -16.55 11.66
CA CYS A 29 59.26 -17.70 12.25
C CYS A 29 59.64 -17.71 13.75
N ASP A 30 58.92 -18.61 14.44
CA ASP A 30 59.40 -19.81 15.15
C ASP A 30 59.48 -19.85 16.70
N ASP A 31 58.78 -20.88 17.19
CA ASP A 31 58.98 -21.77 18.36
C ASP A 31 58.99 -21.23 19.80
N ASP A 32 57.99 -21.65 20.60
CA ASP A 32 58.13 -22.79 21.54
C ASP A 32 56.88 -22.95 22.46
N ARG A 33 56.23 -24.14 22.39
CA ARG A 33 55.60 -24.98 23.47
C ARG A 33 54.59 -24.34 24.46
N GLU A 34 53.46 -24.95 24.88
CA GLU A 34 53.06 -26.36 25.07
C GLU A 34 51.53 -26.40 25.38
N ASP A 35 50.85 -27.43 24.86
CA ASP A 35 49.72 -28.21 25.42
C ASP A 35 48.37 -27.57 25.85
N ASN A 36 47.34 -27.77 25.01
CA ASN A 36 46.26 -28.77 25.17
C ASN A 36 44.86 -28.28 24.74
N ASP A 37 44.30 -29.05 23.80
CA ASP A 37 42.89 -29.39 23.58
C ASP A 37 41.92 -28.29 23.14
N ASP A 38 41.80 -28.10 21.81
CA ASP A 38 40.54 -28.18 21.04
C ASP A 38 40.74 -27.73 19.57
N GLU A 39 41.56 -28.45 18.82
CA GLU A 39 41.67 -28.30 17.36
C GLU A 39 41.10 -29.55 16.65
N VAL A 40 39.78 -29.66 16.66
CA VAL A 40 39.07 -30.61 15.78
C VAL A 40 38.84 -29.93 14.42
N VAL A 41 39.87 -30.07 13.58
CA VAL A 41 39.76 -30.31 12.13
C VAL A 41 38.87 -29.31 11.36
N LEU A 42 39.45 -28.15 11.04
CA LEU A 42 38.96 -27.21 10.02
C LEU A 42 39.39 -27.63 8.60
N GLU A 43 39.52 -28.93 8.34
CA GLU A 43 40.02 -29.46 7.07
C GLU A 43 39.20 -30.66 6.58
N PHE A 44 37.87 -30.55 6.47
CA PHE A 44 37.07 -31.45 5.61
C PHE A 44 35.69 -30.84 5.31
N ILE A 45 35.59 -30.12 4.19
CA ILE A 45 34.64 -30.29 3.06
C ILE A 45 35.02 -29.18 2.06
N TYR A 46 36.15 -29.41 1.39
CA TYR A 46 36.50 -28.73 0.15
C TYR A 46 35.95 -29.61 -0.99
N ASP A 47 34.61 -29.68 -1.11
CA ASP A 47 33.99 -30.33 -2.26
C ASP A 47 32.65 -29.67 -2.61
N ASN A 48 32.64 -28.99 -3.76
CA ASN A 48 31.47 -28.63 -4.56
C ASN A 48 30.30 -27.87 -3.92
N ASN A 49 30.55 -26.76 -3.23
CA ASN A 49 29.52 -25.71 -3.11
C ASN A 49 30.13 -24.32 -3.11
N LYS A 50 29.60 -23.46 -4.00
CA LYS A 50 29.88 -22.02 -4.04
C LYS A 50 29.71 -21.42 -2.65
N ILE A 51 30.80 -21.17 -1.94
CA ILE A 51 30.81 -20.25 -0.82
C ILE A 51 30.65 -18.86 -1.44
N ASN A 52 29.39 -18.45 -1.62
CA ASN A 52 29.08 -17.05 -1.75
C ASN A 52 29.43 -16.41 -0.39
N LEU A 53 30.64 -15.87 -0.27
CA LEU A 53 30.91 -14.83 0.71
C LEU A 53 29.87 -13.75 0.45
N CYS A 54 28.80 -13.74 1.24
CA CYS A 54 27.72 -12.80 1.15
C CYS A 54 28.33 -11.40 1.24
N LYS A 55 28.40 -10.68 0.12
CA LYS A 55 28.59 -9.22 0.17
C LYS A 55 27.47 -8.69 1.05
N ALA A 56 27.80 -8.32 2.28
CA ALA A 56 26.86 -7.87 3.30
C ALA A 56 26.20 -6.50 2.99
N HIS A 57 26.34 -6.01 1.75
CA HIS A 57 25.91 -4.69 1.35
C HIS A 57 25.19 -4.77 0.00
N THR A 58 23.92 -4.34 -0.01
CA THR A 58 23.11 -4.19 -1.22
C THR A 58 23.50 -2.90 -1.95
N PRO A 59 24.00 -2.96 -3.20
CA PRO A 59 24.28 -1.75 -3.97
C PRO A 59 23.04 -0.86 -4.12
N GLY A 60 23.21 0.45 -3.94
CA GLY A 60 22.11 1.42 -4.00
C GLY A 60 21.37 1.62 -2.67
N THR A 61 21.87 1.04 -1.58
CA THR A 61 21.33 1.22 -0.22
C THR A 61 22.39 1.80 0.71
N VAL A 62 21.95 2.38 1.82
CA VAL A 62 22.81 2.83 2.91
C VAL A 62 22.46 2.01 4.14
N THR A 63 23.44 1.32 4.70
CA THR A 63 23.27 0.65 6.00
C THR A 63 23.33 1.70 7.10
N VAL A 64 22.33 1.69 7.99
CA VAL A 64 22.17 2.70 9.04
C VAL A 64 21.96 2.03 10.39
N ASP A 65 22.34 2.76 11.42
CA ASP A 65 22.20 2.39 12.83
C ASP A 65 21.35 3.42 13.59
N ILE A 66 21.14 3.19 14.88
CA ILE A 66 20.41 4.11 15.76
C ILE A 66 20.97 5.54 15.78
N LEU A 67 22.28 5.73 15.57
CA LEU A 67 22.94 7.05 15.63
C LEU A 67 22.88 7.80 14.30
N THR A 68 22.76 7.08 13.20
CA THR A 68 22.80 7.61 11.83
C THR A 68 21.40 7.69 11.19
N PHE A 69 20.46 6.85 11.62
CA PHE A 69 19.12 6.80 11.04
C PHE A 69 18.40 8.15 11.08
N ASP A 70 18.40 8.83 12.24
CA ASP A 70 17.78 10.14 12.40
C ASP A 70 18.44 11.21 11.50
N LYS A 71 19.76 11.14 11.31
CA LYS A 71 20.50 12.09 10.46
C LYS A 71 20.10 11.92 8.98
N ILE A 72 19.90 10.68 8.55
CA ILE A 72 19.46 10.37 7.18
C ILE A 72 17.98 10.74 7.03
N ARG A 73 17.11 10.32 7.95
CA ARG A 73 15.68 10.62 7.94
C ARG A 73 15.40 12.13 7.83
N ASN A 74 16.18 12.96 8.51
CA ASN A 74 15.92 14.41 8.54
C ASN A 74 16.45 15.16 7.30
N ASN A 75 17.42 14.59 6.57
CA ASN A 75 18.07 15.26 5.45
C ASN A 75 17.46 14.92 4.08
N PHE A 76 16.86 13.74 3.94
CA PHE A 76 16.26 13.28 2.69
C PHE A 76 14.74 13.50 2.68
N ASP A 77 14.18 13.80 1.50
CA ASP A 77 12.75 14.04 1.36
C ASP A 77 11.93 12.75 1.46
N VAL A 78 12.50 11.64 0.96
CA VAL A 78 11.92 10.29 1.01
C VAL A 78 12.97 9.28 1.44
N VAL A 79 12.69 8.55 2.52
CA VAL A 79 13.53 7.43 3.01
C VAL A 79 12.68 6.17 3.07
N LEU A 80 13.06 5.13 2.32
CA LEU A 80 12.49 3.79 2.49
C LEU A 80 13.41 2.98 3.38
N ALA A 81 13.00 2.73 4.62
CA ALA A 81 13.74 1.93 5.58
C ALA A 81 13.32 0.47 5.49
N LYS A 82 14.30 -0.44 5.37
CA LYS A 82 14.14 -1.89 5.45
C LYS A 82 14.72 -2.37 6.77
N PHE A 83 13.87 -2.80 7.68
CA PHE A 83 14.25 -3.51 8.89
C PHE A 83 14.31 -5.00 8.58
N ASP A 84 15.45 -5.61 8.79
CA ASP A 84 15.70 -7.00 8.41
C ASP A 84 16.80 -7.61 9.30
N ASP A 85 16.97 -8.92 9.21
CA ASP A 85 18.09 -9.60 9.87
C ASP A 85 19.42 -9.10 9.29
N LYS A 86 20.51 -9.12 10.09
CA LYS A 86 21.86 -8.68 9.65
C LYS A 86 22.37 -9.38 8.39
N TYR A 87 21.95 -10.62 8.18
CA TYR A 87 22.32 -11.42 6.99
C TYR A 87 21.08 -11.98 6.31
N PRO A 88 20.33 -11.14 5.58
CA PRO A 88 19.09 -11.56 4.95
C PRO A 88 19.37 -12.41 3.71
N PHE A 89 18.55 -13.44 3.49
CA PHE A 89 18.66 -14.34 2.36
C PHE A 89 17.28 -14.75 1.81
N GLY A 90 17.26 -15.36 0.63
CA GLY A 90 16.05 -15.85 -0.02
C GLY A 90 15.44 -14.90 -1.06
N GLU A 91 14.33 -15.33 -1.65
CA GLU A 91 13.71 -14.66 -2.80
C GLU A 91 13.32 -13.20 -2.51
N LYS A 92 12.81 -12.92 -1.31
CA LYS A 92 12.44 -11.56 -0.87
C LYS A 92 13.64 -10.61 -0.86
N TYR A 93 14.81 -11.09 -0.45
CA TYR A 93 16.04 -10.31 -0.47
C TYR A 93 16.55 -10.11 -1.91
N ASP A 94 16.42 -11.12 -2.77
CA ASP A 94 16.79 -11.00 -4.18
C ASP A 94 15.90 -9.99 -4.94
N GLN A 95 14.59 -9.98 -4.65
CA GLN A 95 13.64 -8.99 -5.15
C GLN A 95 14.04 -7.57 -4.68
N PHE A 96 14.40 -7.43 -3.41
CA PHE A 96 14.86 -6.15 -2.87
C PHE A 96 16.16 -5.65 -3.52
N LYS A 97 17.14 -6.52 -3.77
CA LYS A 97 18.39 -6.15 -4.45
C LYS A 97 18.15 -5.63 -5.86
N ARG A 98 17.22 -6.25 -6.61
CA ARG A 98 16.82 -5.80 -7.95
C ARG A 98 16.13 -4.44 -7.88
N PHE A 99 15.20 -4.31 -6.95
CA PHE A 99 14.51 -3.06 -6.66
C PHE A 99 15.51 -1.93 -6.35
N ALA A 100 16.45 -2.14 -5.43
CA ALA A 100 17.44 -1.17 -5.01
C ALA A 100 18.32 -0.68 -6.17
N THR A 101 18.78 -1.61 -7.01
CA THR A 101 19.56 -1.29 -8.21
C THR A 101 18.79 -0.40 -9.17
N ASN A 102 17.49 -0.65 -9.34
CA ASN A 102 16.67 0.06 -10.32
C ASN A 102 16.23 1.45 -9.84
N VAL A 103 16.09 1.66 -8.54
CA VAL A 103 15.73 2.98 -7.99
C VAL A 103 16.94 3.84 -7.64
N ALA A 104 18.16 3.30 -7.73
CA ALA A 104 19.41 3.97 -7.33
C ALA A 104 19.66 5.33 -8.01
N ASN A 105 19.11 5.56 -9.21
CA ASN A 105 19.27 6.83 -9.94
C ASN A 105 18.30 7.93 -9.45
N SER A 106 17.39 7.63 -8.53
CA SER A 106 16.38 8.56 -8.04
C SER A 106 17.00 9.54 -7.02
N LYS A 107 17.17 10.81 -7.40
CA LYS A 107 17.86 11.81 -6.57
C LYS A 107 17.18 12.12 -5.23
N ASN A 108 15.87 11.89 -5.13
CA ASN A 108 15.06 12.27 -3.97
C ASN A 108 14.66 11.07 -3.08
N LEU A 109 15.15 9.87 -3.38
CA LEU A 109 14.90 8.65 -2.60
C LEU A 109 16.22 8.11 -2.07
N ILE A 110 16.23 7.75 -0.79
CA ILE A 110 17.30 6.92 -0.22
C ILE A 110 16.71 5.64 0.37
N LEU A 111 17.40 4.53 0.10
CA LEU A 111 17.09 3.24 0.68
C LEU A 111 17.98 3.02 1.89
N ALA A 112 17.38 2.85 3.06
CA ALA A 112 18.10 2.63 4.31
C ALA A 112 17.91 1.17 4.76
N GLU A 113 19.00 0.43 4.91
CA GLU A 113 18.97 -0.91 5.51
C GLU A 113 19.31 -0.81 7.01
N ILE A 114 18.41 -1.31 7.84
CA ILE A 114 18.58 -1.38 9.30
C ILE A 114 18.74 -2.85 9.66
N PRO A 115 20.00 -3.34 9.73
CA PRO A 115 20.27 -4.71 10.14
C PRO A 115 19.99 -4.85 11.64
N ILE A 116 19.20 -5.84 12.02
CA ILE A 116 18.89 -6.17 13.40
C ILE A 116 19.64 -7.45 13.76
N THR A 117 20.34 -7.44 14.89
CA THR A 117 20.97 -8.63 15.49
C THR A 117 20.23 -9.07 16.73
N ASP A 118 20.02 -10.37 16.84
CA ASP A 118 19.43 -11.03 18.00
C ASP A 118 20.48 -11.73 18.89
N TYR A 119 21.71 -11.88 18.39
CA TYR A 119 22.85 -12.46 19.11
C TYR A 119 23.98 -11.44 19.26
N GLY A 120 24.68 -11.52 20.39
CA GLY A 120 25.79 -10.62 20.71
C GLY A 120 25.32 -9.23 21.17
N GLU A 121 26.00 -8.19 20.72
CA GLU A 121 25.54 -6.81 20.91
C GLU A 121 24.29 -6.59 20.06
N LYS A 122 23.17 -6.28 20.72
CA LYS A 122 21.84 -6.15 20.10
C LYS A 122 21.72 -4.85 19.31
N GLU A 123 22.42 -4.79 18.18
CA GLU A 123 22.44 -3.68 17.25
C GLU A 123 21.02 -3.42 16.72
N ASN A 124 20.59 -2.16 16.79
CA ASN A 124 19.32 -1.66 16.26
C ASN A 124 18.03 -2.27 16.84
N GLU A 125 18.09 -3.11 17.89
CA GLU A 125 16.90 -3.65 18.57
C GLU A 125 16.01 -2.52 19.12
N MET A 126 16.61 -1.50 19.73
CA MET A 126 15.88 -0.32 20.23
C MET A 126 15.16 0.44 19.11
N LEU A 127 15.79 0.56 17.94
CA LEU A 127 15.20 1.22 16.79
C LEU A 127 14.03 0.39 16.22
N ALA A 128 14.17 -0.94 16.18
CA ALA A 128 13.07 -1.84 15.83
C ALA A 128 11.87 -1.69 16.78
N LEU A 129 12.14 -1.65 18.10
CA LEU A 129 11.12 -1.45 19.13
C LEU A 129 10.39 -0.10 19.01
N GLU A 130 11.12 0.99 18.74
CA GLU A 130 10.55 2.33 18.53
C GLU A 130 9.49 2.33 17.43
N TYR A 131 9.74 1.60 16.34
CA TYR A 131 8.83 1.51 15.19
C TYR A 131 7.90 0.30 15.22
N GLY A 132 7.86 -0.46 16.33
CA GLY A 132 6.99 -1.62 16.51
C GLY A 132 7.31 -2.79 15.58
N VAL A 133 8.57 -2.93 15.15
CA VAL A 133 9.04 -4.02 14.29
C VAL A 133 9.37 -5.24 15.14
N LYS A 134 8.83 -6.39 14.76
CA LYS A 134 9.10 -7.68 15.38
C LYS A 134 9.91 -8.56 14.46
N LYS A 135 10.70 -9.45 15.05
CA LYS A 135 11.59 -10.35 14.32
C LYS A 135 10.84 -11.29 13.37
N GLU A 136 9.64 -11.72 13.75
CA GLU A 136 8.82 -12.64 12.95
C GLU A 136 8.32 -12.02 11.65
N ASP A 137 8.27 -10.69 11.57
CA ASP A 137 7.72 -9.95 10.43
C ASP A 137 8.78 -9.57 9.38
N HIS A 138 10.06 -9.85 9.67
CA HIS A 138 11.18 -9.52 8.79
C HIS A 138 11.02 -10.13 7.37
N PRO A 139 11.39 -9.40 6.29
CA PRO A 139 11.79 -7.98 6.27
C PRO A 139 10.57 -7.06 6.39
N VAL A 140 10.69 -5.96 7.15
CA VAL A 140 9.65 -4.92 7.29
C VAL A 140 10.10 -3.65 6.59
N TYR A 141 9.23 -3.08 5.75
CA TYR A 141 9.50 -1.82 5.05
C TYR A 141 8.67 -0.69 5.64
N LYS A 142 9.30 0.45 5.90
CA LYS A 142 8.64 1.67 6.40
C LYS A 142 9.09 2.86 5.57
N LEU A 143 8.13 3.65 5.10
CA LEU A 143 8.38 4.84 4.30
C LEU A 143 8.30 6.09 5.16
N PHE A 144 9.37 6.87 5.17
CA PHE A 144 9.47 8.14 5.87
C PHE A 144 9.44 9.27 4.85
N LEU A 145 8.55 10.22 5.08
CA LEU A 145 8.39 11.42 4.27
C LEU A 145 8.73 12.63 5.12
N LYS A 146 9.53 13.54 4.55
CA LYS A 146 9.91 14.77 5.26
C LYS A 146 8.70 15.60 5.64
N GLY A 147 8.65 16.01 6.90
CA GLY A 147 7.53 16.77 7.47
C GLY A 147 6.36 15.92 8.00
N LYS A 148 6.37 14.59 7.81
CA LYS A 148 5.43 13.69 8.49
C LYS A 148 6.09 13.12 9.75
N SER A 149 5.34 13.13 10.87
CA SER A 149 5.84 12.61 12.15
C SER A 149 5.79 11.10 12.27
N LYS A 150 4.96 10.43 11.45
CA LYS A 150 4.82 8.97 11.45
C LYS A 150 5.20 8.37 10.10
N PRO A 151 5.93 7.24 10.07
CA PRO A 151 6.17 6.50 8.84
C PRO A 151 4.90 5.81 8.35
N ILE A 152 4.90 5.49 7.06
CA ILE A 152 3.87 4.68 6.41
C ILE A 152 4.38 3.24 6.36
N ASP A 153 3.62 2.34 6.97
CA ASP A 153 3.96 0.92 6.99
C ASP A 153 3.58 0.25 5.68
N TYR A 154 4.48 -0.58 5.17
CA TYR A 154 4.22 -1.38 3.97
C TYR A 154 3.76 -2.78 4.34
N THR A 155 2.57 -3.14 3.88
CA THR A 155 1.92 -4.43 4.14
C THR A 155 1.73 -5.28 2.89
N GLY A 156 2.30 -4.87 1.76
CA GLY A 156 2.15 -5.52 0.46
C GLY A 156 3.08 -6.72 0.25
N ASP A 157 3.04 -7.26 -0.97
CA ASP A 157 3.85 -8.40 -1.38
C ASP A 157 5.28 -7.96 -1.65
N LYS A 158 6.26 -8.46 -0.89
CA LYS A 158 7.69 -8.11 -0.87
C LYS A 158 8.45 -8.41 -2.20
N THR A 159 7.91 -7.95 -3.31
CA THR A 159 8.34 -8.10 -4.70
C THR A 159 8.80 -6.75 -5.23
N GLU A 160 9.65 -6.75 -6.25
CA GLU A 160 10.16 -5.51 -6.84
C GLU A 160 9.04 -4.58 -7.35
N ASP A 161 8.08 -5.13 -8.10
CA ASP A 161 7.02 -4.34 -8.72
C ASP A 161 6.10 -3.70 -7.67
N ASP A 162 5.82 -4.41 -6.57
CA ASP A 162 4.94 -3.90 -5.52
C ASP A 162 5.63 -2.84 -4.66
N LEU A 163 6.92 -3.00 -4.35
CA LEU A 163 7.71 -1.97 -3.66
C LEU A 163 7.78 -0.67 -4.48
N ARG A 164 7.93 -0.77 -5.82
CA ARG A 164 7.89 0.41 -6.70
C ARG A 164 6.52 1.07 -6.70
N ARG A 165 5.44 0.28 -6.76
CA ARG A 165 4.08 0.81 -6.71
C ARG A 165 3.82 1.52 -5.39
N PHE A 166 4.22 0.92 -4.28
CA PHE A 166 4.09 1.52 -2.95
C PHE A 166 4.80 2.87 -2.86
N LEU A 167 6.04 2.98 -3.37
CA LEU A 167 6.73 4.27 -3.38
C LEU A 167 6.08 5.26 -4.34
N SER A 168 5.71 4.83 -5.56
CA SER A 168 5.03 5.70 -6.54
C SER A 168 3.70 6.24 -6.00
N HIS A 169 3.00 5.45 -5.19
CA HIS A 169 1.71 5.82 -4.60
C HIS A 169 1.85 6.87 -3.51
N ASN A 170 2.87 6.72 -2.66
CA ASN A 170 3.06 7.54 -1.48
C ASN A 170 4.00 8.74 -1.71
N THR A 171 4.63 8.82 -2.88
CA THR A 171 5.61 9.85 -3.23
C THR A 171 5.32 10.39 -4.63
N ASN A 172 5.70 11.63 -4.91
CA ASN A 172 5.68 12.18 -6.27
C ASN A 172 6.92 11.76 -7.08
N ILE A 173 7.61 10.68 -6.69
CA ILE A 173 8.79 10.19 -7.39
C ILE A 173 8.32 9.24 -8.48
N TRP A 174 8.67 9.56 -9.73
CA TRP A 174 8.41 8.67 -10.86
C TRP A 174 9.45 7.54 -10.86
N PHE A 175 8.99 6.34 -10.53
CA PHE A 175 9.77 5.11 -10.71
C PHE A 175 9.42 4.53 -12.07
N GLY A 176 10.11 5.01 -13.11
CA GLY A 176 9.96 4.44 -14.44
C GLY A 176 10.13 2.93 -14.42
N PHE A 177 9.26 2.21 -15.13
CA PHE A 177 9.53 0.81 -15.42
C PHE A 177 10.69 0.74 -16.43
N PRO A 178 11.47 -0.36 -16.46
CA PRO A 178 12.46 -0.58 -17.49
C PRO A 178 11.85 -0.37 -18.88
N GLY A 179 12.42 0.58 -19.61
CA GLY A 179 11.98 0.96 -20.94
C GLY A 179 10.96 2.11 -21.02
N THR A 180 10.55 2.74 -19.91
CA THR A 180 9.68 3.92 -19.92
C THR A 180 10.48 5.22 -19.81
N VAL A 181 9.88 6.34 -20.25
CA VAL A 181 10.48 7.68 -20.18
C VAL A 181 9.44 8.64 -19.58
N GLU A 182 9.78 9.37 -18.53
CA GLU A 182 8.83 10.14 -17.72
C GLU A 182 8.01 11.14 -18.55
N GLU A 183 8.69 11.92 -19.39
CA GLU A 183 8.04 12.92 -20.25
C GLU A 183 7.05 12.26 -21.23
N LEU A 184 7.43 11.09 -21.77
CA LEU A 184 6.58 10.34 -22.70
C LEU A 184 5.41 9.65 -21.99
N ASP A 185 5.57 9.21 -20.75
CA ASP A 185 4.49 8.66 -19.92
C ASP A 185 3.41 9.72 -19.67
N ARG A 186 3.82 10.95 -19.32
CA ARG A 186 2.88 12.06 -19.11
C ARG A 186 2.12 12.39 -20.40
N LEU A 187 2.80 12.39 -21.54
CA LEU A 187 2.16 12.59 -22.85
C LEU A 187 1.23 11.43 -23.22
N ALA A 188 1.61 10.18 -22.91
CA ALA A 188 0.81 8.99 -23.13
C ALA A 188 -0.52 9.03 -22.36
N GLN A 189 -0.49 9.50 -21.11
CA GLN A 189 -1.69 9.67 -20.29
C GLN A 189 -2.64 10.73 -20.88
N GLN A 190 -2.11 11.89 -21.28
CA GLN A 190 -2.89 12.94 -21.95
C GLN A 190 -3.48 12.43 -23.28
N PHE A 191 -2.69 11.65 -24.02
CA PHE A 191 -3.11 11.06 -25.28
C PHE A 191 -4.23 10.04 -25.08
N PHE A 192 -4.17 9.22 -24.03
CA PHE A 192 -5.24 8.27 -23.70
C PHE A 192 -6.57 8.98 -23.39
N VAL A 193 -6.54 10.09 -22.64
CA VAL A 193 -7.74 10.89 -22.35
C VAL A 193 -8.31 11.50 -23.65
N ALA A 194 -7.44 12.06 -24.49
CA ALA A 194 -7.85 12.59 -25.80
C ALA A 194 -8.42 11.49 -26.73
N SER A 195 -7.87 10.28 -26.66
CA SER A 195 -8.37 9.10 -27.38
C SER A 195 -9.75 8.66 -26.87
N SER A 196 -9.97 8.69 -25.56
CA SER A 196 -11.27 8.35 -24.96
C SER A 196 -12.36 9.37 -25.31
N ASN A 197 -11.98 10.65 -25.44
CA ASN A 197 -12.89 11.75 -25.81
C ASN A 197 -13.06 11.93 -27.33
N ASN A 198 -12.46 11.07 -28.16
CA ASN A 198 -12.44 11.18 -29.63
C ASN A 198 -11.94 12.56 -30.15
N ASP A 199 -11.01 13.20 -29.44
CA ASP A 199 -10.43 14.48 -29.86
C ASP A 199 -9.19 14.27 -30.74
N GLU A 200 -9.42 14.17 -32.05
CA GLU A 200 -8.35 13.94 -33.04
C GLU A 200 -7.32 15.07 -33.12
N ASN A 201 -7.71 16.32 -32.85
CA ASN A 201 -6.81 17.47 -32.93
C ASN A 201 -5.81 17.45 -31.78
N THR A 202 -6.29 17.17 -30.57
CA THR A 202 -5.43 17.03 -29.39
C THR A 202 -4.53 15.79 -29.51
N GLN A 203 -5.03 14.67 -30.06
CA GLN A 203 -4.21 13.48 -30.33
C GLN A 203 -3.02 13.78 -31.26
N LYS A 204 -3.27 14.48 -32.39
CA LYS A 204 -2.21 14.86 -33.34
C LYS A 204 -1.20 15.83 -32.70
N SER A 205 -1.68 16.80 -31.92
CA SER A 205 -0.79 17.73 -31.20
C SER A 205 0.11 17.01 -30.19
N LEU A 206 -0.44 16.04 -29.46
CA LEU A 206 0.33 15.26 -28.49
C LEU A 206 1.33 14.31 -29.16
N LEU A 207 1.00 13.76 -30.33
CA LEU A 207 1.93 12.96 -31.13
C LEU A 207 3.12 13.80 -31.59
N GLU A 208 2.89 15.02 -32.09
CA GLU A 208 3.99 15.95 -32.47
C GLU A 208 4.87 16.32 -31.27
N LYS A 209 4.25 16.57 -30.10
CA LYS A 209 5.00 16.80 -28.85
C LYS A 209 5.83 15.57 -28.45
N ALA A 210 5.30 14.37 -28.59
CA ALA A 210 6.03 13.14 -28.33
C ALA A 210 7.22 12.96 -29.30
N HIS A 211 7.04 13.26 -30.60
CA HIS A 211 8.16 13.29 -31.55
C HIS A 211 9.23 14.31 -31.16
N GLY A 212 8.84 15.49 -30.69
CA GLY A 212 9.75 16.51 -30.17
C GLY A 212 10.54 16.01 -28.95
N ALA A 213 9.84 15.43 -27.98
CA ALA A 213 10.46 14.86 -26.78
C ALA A 213 11.46 13.76 -27.12
N VAL A 214 11.13 12.83 -28.02
CA VAL A 214 12.05 11.74 -28.44
C VAL A 214 13.31 12.28 -29.12
N LYS A 215 13.20 13.34 -29.92
CA LYS A 215 14.37 13.97 -30.58
C LYS A 215 15.31 14.66 -29.58
N ASN A 216 14.78 15.13 -28.45
CA ASN A 216 15.55 15.80 -27.41
C ASN A 216 16.27 14.82 -26.46
N LEU A 217 15.94 13.52 -26.50
CA LEU A 217 16.59 12.50 -25.68
C LEU A 217 18.01 12.23 -26.16
N VAL A 218 18.95 12.16 -25.22
CA VAL A 218 20.38 11.94 -25.49
C VAL A 218 20.73 10.45 -25.51
N ASP A 219 20.05 9.61 -24.71
CA ASP A 219 20.32 8.18 -24.63
C ASP A 219 19.66 7.41 -25.79
N LYS A 220 20.47 6.64 -26.53
CA LYS A 220 20.01 5.73 -27.60
C LYS A 220 19.02 4.68 -27.11
N LYS A 221 19.09 4.24 -25.85
CA LYS A 221 18.13 3.29 -25.27
C LYS A 221 16.76 3.94 -25.07
N GLU A 222 16.74 5.15 -24.51
CA GLU A 222 15.51 5.93 -24.32
C GLU A 222 14.89 6.35 -25.65
N GLN A 223 15.70 6.67 -26.66
CA GLN A 223 15.21 6.93 -28.03
C GLN A 223 14.47 5.72 -28.61
N ARG A 224 15.03 4.50 -28.49
CA ARG A 224 14.37 3.26 -28.95
C ARG A 224 13.06 2.99 -28.20
N SER A 225 13.05 3.26 -26.90
CA SER A 225 11.82 3.21 -26.10
C SER A 225 10.81 4.22 -26.62
N GLY A 226 11.21 5.46 -26.85
CA GLY A 226 10.36 6.54 -27.35
C GLY A 226 9.74 6.27 -28.72
N GLU A 227 10.48 5.65 -29.63
CA GLU A 227 9.93 5.17 -30.91
C GLU A 227 8.77 4.18 -30.72
N SER A 228 8.78 3.41 -29.63
CA SER A 228 7.69 2.48 -29.32
C SER A 228 6.43 3.22 -28.85
N TYR A 229 6.56 4.30 -28.08
CA TYR A 229 5.43 5.18 -27.70
C TYR A 229 4.77 5.78 -28.95
N ILE A 230 5.60 6.33 -29.86
CA ILE A 230 5.15 6.93 -31.12
C ILE A 230 4.36 5.90 -31.95
N LYS A 231 4.91 4.70 -32.14
CA LYS A 231 4.22 3.62 -32.91
C LYS A 231 2.88 3.24 -32.31
N ILE A 232 2.76 3.23 -30.98
CA ILE A 232 1.49 2.96 -30.28
C ILE A 232 0.50 4.10 -30.56
N MET A 233 0.91 5.36 -30.38
CA MET A 233 0.05 6.52 -30.65
C MET A 233 -0.43 6.56 -32.11
N GLU A 234 0.48 6.33 -33.07
CA GLU A 234 0.12 6.24 -34.50
C GLU A 234 -0.87 5.10 -34.79
N SER A 235 -0.69 3.94 -34.14
CA SER A 235 -1.58 2.79 -34.31
C SER A 235 -2.97 3.06 -33.76
N VAL A 236 -3.06 3.83 -32.66
CA VAL A 236 -4.35 4.25 -32.07
C VAL A 236 -5.06 5.25 -32.98
N ILE A 237 -4.34 6.21 -33.56
CA ILE A 237 -4.94 7.15 -34.53
C ILE A 237 -5.49 6.40 -35.75
N LYS A 238 -4.80 5.35 -36.22
CA LYS A 238 -5.22 4.55 -37.39
C LYS A 238 -6.36 3.57 -37.08
N GLN A 239 -6.37 2.96 -35.89
CA GLN A 239 -7.24 1.82 -35.57
C GLN A 239 -8.27 2.08 -34.46
N GLY A 240 -8.28 3.27 -33.87
CA GLY A 240 -9.16 3.68 -32.78
C GLY A 240 -8.71 3.22 -31.38
N SER A 241 -9.41 3.70 -30.35
CA SER A 241 -9.11 3.47 -28.92
C SER A 241 -9.14 1.99 -28.50
N ASP A 242 -9.87 1.14 -29.24
CA ASP A 242 -9.89 -0.31 -29.01
C ASP A 242 -8.54 -1.00 -29.25
N PHE A 243 -7.59 -0.33 -29.91
CA PHE A 243 -6.22 -0.82 -30.10
C PHE A 243 -5.55 -1.15 -28.77
N PHE A 244 -5.70 -0.32 -27.73
CA PHE A 244 -5.06 -0.54 -26.44
C PHE A 244 -5.43 -1.90 -25.84
N LYS A 245 -6.74 -2.22 -25.82
CA LYS A 245 -7.24 -3.50 -25.27
C LYS A 245 -6.74 -4.70 -26.07
N ARG A 246 -6.74 -4.61 -27.40
CA ARG A 246 -6.24 -5.68 -28.28
C ARG A 246 -4.75 -5.91 -28.09
N GLU A 247 -3.98 -4.82 -28.04
CA GLU A 247 -2.53 -4.87 -27.95
C GLU A 247 -2.06 -5.36 -26.57
N SER A 248 -2.67 -4.89 -25.47
CA SER A 248 -2.37 -5.41 -24.13
C SER A 248 -2.61 -6.92 -24.04
N ARG A 249 -3.77 -7.41 -24.53
CA ARG A 249 -4.07 -8.86 -24.53
C ARG A 249 -3.09 -9.65 -25.39
N ARG A 250 -2.68 -9.12 -26.54
CA ARG A 250 -1.70 -9.77 -27.42
C ARG A 250 -0.35 -9.91 -26.74
N VAL A 251 0.16 -8.84 -26.12
CA VAL A 251 1.45 -8.83 -25.44
C VAL A 251 1.43 -9.76 -24.21
N GLU A 252 0.36 -9.73 -23.43
CA GLU A 252 0.20 -10.62 -22.26
C GLU A 252 0.21 -12.10 -22.66
N ASN A 253 -0.49 -12.46 -23.74
CA ASN A 253 -0.50 -13.84 -24.24
C ASN A 253 0.87 -14.27 -24.77
N LEU A 254 1.63 -13.36 -25.39
CA LEU A 254 3.00 -13.66 -25.85
C LEU A 254 3.96 -13.85 -24.68
N LEU A 255 3.81 -13.09 -23.59
CA LEU A 255 4.62 -13.25 -22.38
C LEU A 255 4.38 -14.59 -21.66
N LYS A 256 3.17 -15.16 -21.78
CA LYS A 256 2.83 -16.50 -21.26
C LYS A 256 3.35 -17.65 -22.14
N GLY A 257 3.73 -17.35 -23.39
CA GLY A 257 4.25 -18.33 -24.34
C GLY A 257 5.71 -18.71 -24.07
N LYS A 258 6.19 -19.77 -24.74
CA LYS A 258 7.61 -20.10 -24.76
C LYS A 258 8.32 -19.16 -25.75
N ILE A 259 9.13 -18.25 -25.22
CA ILE A 259 9.89 -17.25 -25.98
C ILE A 259 11.31 -17.15 -25.43
N THR A 260 12.24 -16.60 -26.23
CA THR A 260 13.62 -16.34 -25.78
C THR A 260 13.65 -15.25 -24.71
N ASN A 261 14.69 -15.24 -23.87
CA ASN A 261 14.82 -14.27 -22.77
C ASN A 261 14.89 -12.82 -23.28
N GLU A 262 15.57 -12.59 -24.40
CA GLU A 262 15.69 -11.27 -25.03
C GLU A 262 14.32 -10.80 -25.52
N LYS A 263 13.55 -11.70 -26.15
CA LYS A 263 12.20 -11.36 -26.63
C LYS A 263 11.23 -11.13 -25.48
N LYS A 264 11.40 -11.84 -24.38
CA LYS A 264 10.64 -11.65 -23.14
C LYS A 264 10.89 -10.26 -22.56
N GLN A 265 12.14 -9.79 -22.52
CA GLN A 265 12.47 -8.44 -22.07
C GLN A 265 11.86 -7.37 -22.98
N GLU A 266 11.96 -7.52 -24.31
CA GLU A 266 11.36 -6.58 -25.26
C GLU A 266 9.83 -6.50 -25.10
N LEU A 267 9.17 -7.65 -24.95
CA LEU A 267 7.73 -7.71 -24.71
C LEU A 267 7.35 -7.14 -23.34
N GLN A 268 8.19 -7.32 -22.32
CA GLN A 268 7.98 -6.72 -21.01
C GLN A 268 8.11 -5.20 -21.08
N HIS A 269 9.12 -4.67 -21.76
CA HIS A 269 9.24 -3.23 -22.00
C HIS A 269 8.02 -2.67 -22.72
N ARG A 270 7.55 -3.37 -23.76
CA ARG A 270 6.34 -2.96 -24.49
C ARG A 270 5.09 -3.03 -23.61
N ALA A 271 4.98 -4.03 -22.73
CA ALA A 271 3.90 -4.11 -21.75
C ALA A 271 3.93 -2.91 -20.78
N ASN A 272 5.12 -2.55 -20.29
CA ASN A 272 5.31 -1.40 -19.40
C ASN A 272 4.89 -0.09 -20.07
N ILE A 273 5.30 0.12 -21.33
CA ILE A 273 4.90 1.31 -22.11
C ILE A 273 3.38 1.37 -22.31
N LEU A 274 2.73 0.23 -22.56
CA LEU A 274 1.27 0.17 -22.72
C LEU A 274 0.52 0.54 -21.43
N LEU A 275 1.09 0.30 -20.25
CA LEU A 275 0.52 0.73 -18.97
C LEU A 275 0.46 2.27 -18.89
N SER A 276 1.39 2.99 -19.50
CA SER A 276 1.37 4.46 -19.55
C SER A 276 0.21 5.03 -20.36
N PHE A 277 -0.39 4.23 -21.24
CA PHE A 277 -1.60 4.55 -22.01
C PHE A 277 -2.87 3.98 -21.38
N GLN A 278 -2.82 3.63 -20.10
CA GLN A 278 -4.02 3.35 -19.32
C GLN A 278 -4.32 4.60 -18.47
N PRO A 279 -5.58 4.82 -18.06
CA PRO A 279 -5.82 5.84 -17.05
C PRO A 279 -4.90 5.53 -15.87
N LEU A 280 -4.34 6.55 -15.21
CA LEU A 280 -3.65 6.35 -13.93
C LEU A 280 -4.59 5.56 -13.03
N THR A 281 -4.39 4.26 -13.00
CA THR A 281 -5.14 3.37 -12.16
C THR A 281 -4.51 3.56 -10.79
N ILE A 282 -4.97 4.61 -10.10
CA ILE A 282 -5.56 4.44 -8.77
C ILE A 282 -6.20 3.05 -8.83
N MET A 283 -5.65 2.09 -8.07
CA MET A 283 -5.97 0.67 -8.23
C MET A 283 -7.45 0.57 -8.55
N PRO A 284 -7.82 0.05 -9.73
CA PRO A 284 -9.23 -0.18 -9.95
C PRO A 284 -9.60 -1.10 -8.80
N LEU A 285 -10.72 -0.80 -8.14
CA LEU A 285 -11.51 -1.85 -7.52
C LEU A 285 -11.30 -3.10 -8.37
N SER A 286 -10.88 -4.20 -7.73
CA SER A 286 -10.57 -5.46 -8.40
C SER A 286 -11.71 -5.95 -9.33
N PHE A 287 -12.87 -5.30 -9.24
CA PHE A 287 -14.07 -5.45 -10.03
C PHE A 287 -14.70 -4.09 -10.39
N ASP A 288 -15.49 -4.04 -11.46
CA ASP A 288 -16.24 -2.84 -11.88
C ASP A 288 -17.05 -2.20 -10.74
N TRP A 289 -17.32 -0.89 -10.82
CA TRP A 289 -18.11 -0.18 -9.81
C TRP A 289 -19.43 -0.91 -9.48
N PRO A 290 -19.66 -1.28 -8.21
CA PRO A 290 -20.69 -2.26 -7.88
C PRO A 290 -22.12 -1.68 -7.85
N PHE A 291 -22.27 -0.36 -7.88
CA PHE A 291 -23.58 0.28 -7.76
C PHE A 291 -24.12 0.67 -9.13
N PRO A 292 -25.34 0.23 -9.49
CA PRO A 292 -25.98 0.67 -10.72
C PRO A 292 -26.36 2.15 -10.61
N GLU A 293 -26.11 2.93 -11.67
CA GLU A 293 -26.53 4.34 -11.74
C GLU A 293 -28.05 4.50 -11.55
N LYS A 294 -28.82 3.53 -12.05
CA LYS A 294 -30.28 3.44 -11.87
C LYS A 294 -30.64 2.06 -11.33
N PRO A 295 -30.84 1.90 -10.01
CA PRO A 295 -31.14 0.61 -9.42
C PRO A 295 -32.53 0.09 -9.86
N SER A 296 -32.55 -1.10 -10.45
CA SER A 296 -33.78 -1.80 -10.84
C SER A 296 -34.64 -2.17 -9.63
N ILE A 297 -35.93 -2.46 -9.86
CA ILE A 297 -36.84 -2.92 -8.79
C ILE A 297 -36.31 -4.21 -8.16
N LEU A 298 -35.76 -5.12 -8.98
CA LEU A 298 -35.16 -6.36 -8.49
C LEU A 298 -33.96 -6.09 -7.58
N TYR A 299 -33.05 -5.19 -7.98
CA TYR A 299 -31.91 -4.82 -7.16
C TYR A 299 -32.35 -4.24 -5.81
N LYS A 300 -33.36 -3.36 -5.81
CA LYS A 300 -33.94 -2.78 -4.58
C LYS A 300 -34.55 -3.87 -3.68
N ALA A 301 -35.26 -4.85 -4.26
CA ALA A 301 -35.86 -5.95 -3.52
C ALA A 301 -34.79 -6.86 -2.89
N VAL A 302 -33.81 -7.30 -3.68
CA VAL A 302 -32.73 -8.17 -3.20
C VAL A 302 -31.89 -7.46 -2.14
N SER A 303 -31.53 -6.19 -2.35
CA SER A 303 -30.82 -5.38 -1.35
C SER A 303 -31.60 -5.27 -0.03
N THR A 304 -32.92 -5.09 -0.11
CA THR A 304 -33.79 -5.06 1.08
C THR A 304 -33.78 -6.38 1.83
N ILE A 305 -33.82 -7.51 1.11
CA ILE A 305 -33.74 -8.85 1.71
C ILE A 305 -32.37 -9.06 2.38
N THR A 306 -31.27 -8.72 1.70
CA THR A 306 -29.91 -8.85 2.26
C THR A 306 -29.75 -8.05 3.55
N ILE A 307 -30.14 -6.77 3.54
CA ILE A 307 -30.07 -5.91 4.73
C ILE A 307 -31.00 -6.43 5.85
N GLY A 308 -32.19 -6.90 5.47
CA GLY A 308 -33.18 -7.51 6.37
C GLY A 308 -32.63 -8.70 7.14
N LEU A 309 -32.00 -9.63 6.42
CA LEU A 309 -31.42 -10.87 6.99
C LEU A 309 -30.20 -10.56 7.87
N VAL A 310 -29.26 -9.75 7.38
CA VAL A 310 -28.05 -9.39 8.13
C VAL A 310 -28.41 -8.63 9.41
N GLY A 311 -29.34 -7.68 9.34
CA GLY A 311 -29.80 -6.94 10.51
C GLY A 311 -30.53 -7.81 11.54
N SER A 312 -31.33 -8.77 11.08
CA SER A 312 -32.02 -9.72 11.96
C SER A 312 -31.05 -10.66 12.68
N PHE A 313 -30.05 -11.19 11.96
CA PHE A 313 -28.99 -11.99 12.54
C PHE A 313 -28.16 -11.19 13.55
N SER A 314 -27.80 -9.95 13.19
CA SER A 314 -27.03 -9.06 14.06
C SER A 314 -27.76 -8.74 15.35
N LYS A 315 -29.08 -8.58 15.29
CA LYS A 315 -29.92 -8.41 16.49
C LYS A 315 -29.91 -9.65 17.37
N PHE A 316 -30.07 -10.83 16.77
CA PHE A 316 -30.02 -12.08 17.52
C PHE A 316 -28.67 -12.22 18.23
N TRP A 317 -27.57 -11.98 17.51
CA TRP A 317 -26.22 -12.02 18.06
C TRP A 317 -26.04 -11.04 19.23
N MET A 318 -26.40 -9.77 19.02
CA MET A 318 -26.20 -8.72 20.02
C MET A 318 -27.10 -8.85 21.26
N LYS A 319 -28.16 -9.65 21.18
CA LYS A 319 -29.08 -9.88 22.30
C LYS A 319 -28.74 -11.15 23.09
N TYR A 320 -28.32 -12.21 22.41
CA TYR A 320 -28.19 -13.53 23.02
C TYR A 320 -26.74 -14.02 23.13
N LEU A 321 -25.82 -13.48 22.33
CA LEU A 321 -24.44 -13.97 22.21
C LEU A 321 -23.40 -12.91 22.65
N SER A 322 -23.82 -11.71 23.02
CA SER A 322 -22.92 -10.67 23.52
C SER A 322 -23.54 -9.88 24.68
N SER A 323 -22.68 -9.22 25.45
CA SER A 323 -23.06 -8.27 26.50
C SER A 323 -22.82 -6.86 26.01
N VAL A 324 -23.89 -6.09 25.78
CA VAL A 324 -23.83 -4.74 25.19
C VAL A 324 -24.43 -3.75 26.17
N ARG A 325 -23.65 -2.72 26.53
CA ARG A 325 -24.14 -1.56 27.28
C ARG A 325 -24.34 -0.40 26.31
N ILE A 326 -25.52 0.20 26.32
CA ILE A 326 -25.86 1.33 25.45
C ILE A 326 -26.24 2.51 26.34
N GLU A 327 -25.57 3.63 26.12
CA GLU A 327 -25.87 4.89 26.80
C GLU A 327 -26.38 5.90 25.79
N ASN A 328 -27.39 6.69 26.17
CA ASN A 328 -27.94 7.79 25.36
C ASN A 328 -28.40 7.37 23.95
N GLY A 329 -28.81 6.11 23.78
CA GLY A 329 -29.17 5.60 22.46
C GLY A 329 -30.45 6.21 21.87
N GLU A 330 -31.30 6.80 22.70
CA GLU A 330 -32.51 7.52 22.29
C GLU A 330 -32.23 8.71 21.37
N PHE A 331 -31.05 9.35 21.47
CA PHE A 331 -30.65 10.43 20.55
C PHE A 331 -30.41 9.89 19.13
N LEU A 332 -29.69 8.77 19.03
CA LEU A 332 -29.46 8.09 17.76
C LEU A 332 -30.78 7.60 17.16
N LEU A 333 -31.65 7.02 17.98
CA LEU A 333 -32.98 6.58 17.57
C LEU A 333 -33.82 7.74 16.99
N ASN A 334 -33.82 8.88 17.70
CA ASN A 334 -34.53 10.08 17.26
C ASN A 334 -33.97 10.62 15.94
N ALA A 335 -32.64 10.65 15.79
CA ALA A 335 -31.96 11.09 14.57
C ALA A 335 -32.23 10.18 13.36
N VAL A 336 -32.48 8.88 13.57
CA VAL A 336 -32.82 7.95 12.49
C VAL A 336 -34.30 8.02 12.11
N LEU A 337 -35.20 8.17 13.09
CA LEU A 337 -36.65 8.08 12.85
C LEU A 337 -37.31 9.40 12.48
N ASN A 338 -36.89 10.49 13.13
CA ASN A 338 -37.59 11.78 13.09
C ASN A 338 -36.82 12.88 12.36
N ARG A 339 -35.67 12.56 11.73
CA ARG A 339 -34.97 13.58 10.94
C ARG A 339 -35.77 13.96 9.70
N HIS A 340 -35.65 15.22 9.30
CA HIS A 340 -36.17 15.70 8.03
C HIS A 340 -35.52 14.92 6.86
N PRO A 341 -36.26 14.57 5.79
CA PRO A 341 -35.72 13.82 4.66
C PRO A 341 -34.45 14.42 4.05
N ASP A 342 -34.33 15.74 4.00
CA ASP A 342 -33.17 16.44 3.44
C ASP A 342 -32.01 16.65 4.43
N ARG A 343 -32.16 16.20 5.68
CA ARG A 343 -31.11 16.33 6.70
C ARG A 343 -30.20 15.09 6.66
N PRO A 344 -28.92 15.21 6.30
CA PRO A 344 -28.00 14.07 6.34
C PRO A 344 -27.73 13.61 7.78
N LEU A 345 -27.37 12.34 7.93
CA LEU A 345 -26.91 11.75 9.19
C LEU A 345 -25.53 11.13 8.98
N ILE A 346 -24.58 11.49 9.85
CA ILE A 346 -23.28 10.84 9.94
C ILE A 346 -23.18 10.22 11.32
N THR A 347 -22.74 8.97 11.36
CA THR A 347 -22.44 8.26 12.59
C THR A 347 -21.00 7.78 12.54
N VAL A 348 -20.29 7.91 13.65
CA VAL A 348 -18.87 7.49 13.77
C VAL A 348 -18.75 6.51 14.92
N ALA A 349 -18.01 5.43 14.71
CA ALA A 349 -17.66 4.47 15.74
C ALA A 349 -16.17 4.10 15.63
N ASN A 350 -15.56 3.74 16.75
CA ASN A 350 -14.33 2.98 16.72
C ASN A 350 -14.64 1.52 16.35
N HIS A 351 -13.64 0.82 15.86
CA HIS A 351 -13.77 -0.53 15.34
C HIS A 351 -12.64 -1.42 15.82
N HIS A 352 -12.91 -2.71 15.98
CA HIS A 352 -11.87 -3.69 16.28
C HIS A 352 -11.90 -4.88 15.32
N SER A 353 -13.04 -5.19 14.71
CA SER A 353 -13.18 -6.34 13.82
C SER A 353 -14.27 -6.14 12.80
N CYS A 354 -14.08 -6.59 11.56
CA CYS A 354 -15.05 -6.53 10.44
C CYS A 354 -16.51 -6.90 10.82
N MET A 355 -16.72 -7.70 11.87
CA MET A 355 -18.04 -8.02 12.39
C MET A 355 -18.78 -6.84 13.05
N ASP A 356 -18.11 -5.80 13.55
CA ASP A 356 -18.83 -4.72 14.23
C ASP A 356 -19.67 -3.88 13.25
N ASP A 357 -19.35 -3.84 11.96
CA ASP A 357 -20.17 -3.15 10.95
C ASP A 357 -21.62 -3.71 10.92
N PRO A 358 -21.86 -5.00 10.61
CA PRO A 358 -23.21 -5.54 10.69
C PRO A 358 -23.77 -5.54 12.13
N LEU A 359 -22.96 -5.75 13.17
CA LEU A 359 -23.45 -5.88 14.55
C LEU A 359 -23.88 -4.55 15.20
N LEU A 360 -23.17 -3.44 14.95
CA LEU A 360 -23.53 -2.12 15.49
C LEU A 360 -24.85 -1.60 14.91
N ILE A 361 -25.25 -2.08 13.73
CA ILE A 361 -26.60 -1.81 13.20
C ILE A 361 -27.64 -2.22 14.25
N ALA A 362 -27.46 -3.37 14.91
CA ALA A 362 -28.40 -3.93 15.90
C ALA A 362 -28.66 -3.04 17.11
N ILE A 363 -27.72 -2.16 17.47
CA ILE A 363 -27.84 -1.26 18.62
C ILE A 363 -29.02 -0.31 18.44
N VAL A 364 -29.18 0.28 17.25
CA VAL A 364 -30.32 1.15 16.89
C VAL A 364 -31.66 0.41 17.05
N ILE A 365 -31.66 -0.91 16.86
CA ILE A 365 -32.87 -1.76 16.96
C ILE A 365 -33.17 -2.18 18.40
N ASN A 366 -32.15 -2.46 19.22
CA ASN A 366 -32.35 -2.77 20.63
C ASN A 366 -32.94 -1.56 21.38
N LEU A 367 -32.52 -0.35 21.00
CA LEU A 367 -33.08 0.91 21.51
C LEU A 367 -34.54 1.13 21.09
N PHE A 368 -34.90 0.72 19.87
CA PHE A 368 -36.29 0.73 19.39
C PHE A 368 -37.20 -0.16 20.26
N PHE A 369 -36.68 -1.30 20.73
CA PHE A 369 -37.42 -2.25 21.56
C PHE A 369 -37.65 -1.77 23.00
N ASN A 370 -36.65 -1.15 23.63
CA ASN A 370 -36.76 -0.73 25.04
C ASN A 370 -37.68 0.48 25.26
N ARG A 371 -37.84 1.36 24.27
CA ARG A 371 -38.74 2.54 24.38
C ARG A 371 -40.22 2.18 24.13
N LEU A 372 -40.50 1.08 23.43
CA LEU A 372 -41.85 0.67 23.02
C LEU A 372 -42.50 -0.36 23.97
N PHE A 373 -41.91 -0.65 25.13
CA PHE A 373 -42.48 -1.59 26.11
C PHE A 373 -43.70 -1.05 26.87
N LYS A 374 -44.17 0.17 26.56
CA LYS A 374 -45.31 0.80 27.24
C LYS A 374 -46.65 0.67 26.51
N TYR A 375 -46.71 0.20 25.27
CA TYR A 375 -47.98 0.05 24.55
C TYR A 375 -48.12 -1.31 23.85
N PHE A 376 -49.16 -2.01 24.30
CA PHE A 376 -49.60 -3.38 24.07
C PHE A 376 -50.01 -3.72 22.62
N LEU A 377 -49.21 -3.35 21.60
CA LEU A 377 -49.54 -3.70 20.20
C LEU A 377 -48.32 -3.83 19.26
N ALA A 378 -47.21 -4.39 19.73
CA ALA A 378 -45.91 -4.31 19.04
C ALA A 378 -45.39 -5.63 18.43
N ALA A 379 -46.24 -6.60 18.08
CA ALA A 379 -45.79 -7.82 17.41
C ALA A 379 -45.49 -7.62 15.90
N THR A 380 -45.94 -6.53 15.28
CA THR A 380 -45.96 -6.41 13.80
C THR A 380 -45.28 -5.17 13.21
N ILE A 381 -44.61 -4.35 14.04
CA ILE A 381 -44.03 -3.06 13.61
C ILE A 381 -42.47 -2.99 13.59
N PRO A 382 -41.68 -3.76 14.38
CA PRO A 382 -40.26 -3.42 14.59
C PRO A 382 -39.24 -4.17 13.69
N LEU A 383 -39.69 -4.90 12.67
CA LEU A 383 -38.83 -5.39 11.56
C LEU A 383 -38.79 -4.41 10.38
N ARG A 384 -39.76 -3.49 10.28
CA ARG A 384 -39.92 -2.63 9.09
C ARG A 384 -38.71 -1.76 8.79
N VAL A 385 -37.94 -1.33 9.80
CA VAL A 385 -36.74 -0.48 9.59
C VAL A 385 -35.67 -1.23 8.78
N PHE A 386 -35.41 -2.51 9.07
CA PHE A 386 -34.47 -3.33 8.30
C PHE A 386 -34.95 -3.58 6.86
N TRP A 387 -36.26 -3.72 6.71
CA TRP A 387 -36.91 -3.92 5.42
C TRP A 387 -37.19 -2.60 4.68
N THR A 388 -36.69 -1.48 5.21
CA THR A 388 -36.83 -0.15 4.61
C THR A 388 -35.46 0.36 4.16
N ARG A 389 -35.06 -0.05 2.94
CA ARG A 389 -33.74 0.26 2.34
C ARG A 389 -33.33 1.74 2.49
N HIS A 390 -34.24 2.70 2.32
CA HIS A 390 -33.90 4.14 2.34
C HIS A 390 -33.53 4.68 3.73
N ARG A 391 -33.98 4.03 4.82
CA ARG A 391 -33.66 4.44 6.20
C ARG A 391 -32.38 3.80 6.72
N MET A 392 -31.79 2.87 5.97
CA MET A 392 -30.58 2.15 6.35
C MET A 392 -29.33 2.89 5.89
N ARG A 393 -28.35 2.92 6.78
CA ARG A 393 -27.04 3.54 6.56
C ARG A 393 -26.29 2.91 5.40
N TRP A 394 -25.40 3.69 4.81
CA TRP A 394 -24.28 3.16 4.04
C TRP A 394 -23.06 3.02 4.96
N ALA A 395 -22.30 1.96 4.76
CA ALA A 395 -21.03 1.73 5.43
C ALA A 395 -19.88 2.08 4.49
N LEU A 396 -18.75 2.56 5.02
CA LEU A 396 -17.49 2.56 4.28
C LEU A 396 -16.73 1.27 4.62
N GLY A 397 -16.30 0.51 3.61
CA GLY A 397 -15.57 -0.74 3.81
C GLY A 397 -14.36 -0.81 2.90
N ALA A 398 -13.24 -1.27 3.45
CA ALA A 398 -11.99 -1.41 2.71
C ALA A 398 -12.14 -2.39 1.55
N ASP A 399 -11.81 -1.96 0.33
CA ASP A 399 -11.97 -2.74 -0.90
C ASP A 399 -11.14 -4.03 -0.90
N ASP A 400 -9.90 -3.96 -0.42
CA ASP A 400 -8.97 -5.07 -0.32
C ASP A 400 -9.39 -6.14 0.71
N ILE A 401 -10.20 -5.80 1.71
CA ILE A 401 -10.74 -6.76 2.69
C ILE A 401 -12.11 -7.28 2.28
N VAL A 402 -13.02 -6.37 1.96
CA VAL A 402 -14.46 -6.64 1.83
C VAL A 402 -14.82 -7.03 0.39
N PHE A 403 -14.06 -6.56 -0.60
CA PHE A 403 -14.35 -6.71 -2.03
C PHE A 403 -13.35 -7.63 -2.74
N THR A 404 -12.94 -8.72 -2.08
CA THR A 404 -11.93 -9.67 -2.60
C THR A 404 -12.38 -10.52 -3.80
N MET A 405 -13.69 -10.73 -3.99
CA MET A 405 -14.26 -11.52 -5.10
C MET A 405 -15.60 -10.94 -5.57
N LYS A 406 -16.01 -11.23 -6.82
CA LYS A 406 -17.32 -10.80 -7.38
C LYS A 406 -18.54 -11.12 -6.50
N LYS A 407 -18.53 -12.28 -5.83
CA LYS A 407 -19.62 -12.67 -4.91
C LYS A 407 -19.66 -11.78 -3.66
N HIS A 408 -18.51 -11.44 -3.10
CA HIS A 408 -18.39 -10.53 -1.96
C HIS A 408 -18.83 -9.14 -2.36
N GLN A 409 -18.34 -8.65 -3.50
CA GLN A 409 -18.76 -7.37 -4.05
C GLN A 409 -20.28 -7.28 -4.22
N LEU A 410 -20.92 -8.32 -4.76
CA LEU A 410 -22.38 -8.36 -4.89
C LEU A 410 -23.05 -8.33 -3.51
N PHE A 411 -22.60 -9.15 -2.56
CA PHE A 411 -23.17 -9.21 -1.21
C PHE A 411 -23.05 -7.86 -0.47
N PHE A 412 -21.85 -7.28 -0.41
CA PHE A 412 -21.58 -6.04 0.31
C PHE A 412 -22.20 -4.82 -0.35
N SER A 413 -22.27 -4.78 -1.69
CA SER A 413 -23.00 -3.71 -2.39
C SER A 413 -24.52 -3.79 -2.16
N LEU A 414 -25.11 -4.99 -2.14
CA LEU A 414 -26.50 -5.19 -1.74
C LEU A 414 -26.74 -4.79 -0.28
N GLY A 415 -25.74 -4.98 0.58
CA GLY A 415 -25.69 -4.54 1.97
C GLY A 415 -25.44 -3.05 2.19
N LYS A 416 -25.25 -2.25 1.13
CA LYS A 416 -24.91 -0.80 1.18
C LYS A 416 -23.53 -0.49 1.77
N THR A 417 -22.55 -1.36 1.55
CA THR A 417 -21.14 -1.08 1.85
C THR A 417 -20.49 -0.45 0.63
N ILE A 418 -19.97 0.76 0.79
CA ILE A 418 -19.24 1.53 -0.21
C ILE A 418 -17.78 1.07 -0.18
N PRO A 419 -17.22 0.62 -1.31
CA PRO A 419 -15.85 0.12 -1.35
C PRO A 419 -14.86 1.28 -1.34
N VAL A 420 -14.19 1.52 -0.22
CA VAL A 420 -13.19 2.58 -0.05
C VAL A 420 -11.80 1.99 -0.20
N THR A 421 -10.95 2.62 -0.99
CA THR A 421 -9.55 2.21 -1.13
C THR A 421 -8.72 2.85 -0.02
N ARG A 422 -8.02 2.01 0.75
CA ARG A 422 -7.19 2.46 1.87
C ARG A 422 -5.91 3.10 1.34
N GLY A 423 -5.53 4.24 1.91
CA GLY A 423 -4.32 4.96 1.51
C GLY A 423 -4.49 5.92 0.31
N ASP A 424 -5.65 5.93 -0.37
CA ASP A 424 -5.97 6.88 -1.45
C ASP A 424 -6.39 8.27 -0.94
N GLY A 425 -6.42 8.44 0.39
CA GLY A 425 -6.92 9.65 1.03
C GLY A 425 -8.43 9.83 0.84
N VAL A 426 -8.90 11.05 1.09
CA VAL A 426 -10.34 11.39 1.08
C VAL A 426 -10.89 11.68 -0.33
N TYR A 427 -10.02 11.93 -1.30
CA TYR A 427 -10.39 12.34 -2.66
C TYR A 427 -10.50 11.13 -3.59
N GLN A 428 -11.50 10.29 -3.34
CA GLN A 428 -11.73 9.07 -4.10
C GLN A 428 -13.20 8.96 -4.54
N ARG A 429 -13.45 8.27 -5.67
CA ARG A 429 -14.80 8.01 -6.19
C ARG A 429 -15.77 7.48 -5.12
N PRO A 430 -15.38 6.52 -4.26
CA PRO A 430 -16.24 6.03 -3.17
C PRO A 430 -16.67 7.13 -2.19
N MET A 431 -15.78 8.07 -1.86
CA MET A 431 -16.08 9.20 -0.99
C MET A 431 -16.98 10.22 -1.66
N ASN A 432 -16.80 10.48 -2.97
CA ASN A 432 -17.73 11.30 -3.74
C ASN A 432 -19.14 10.70 -3.75
N PHE A 433 -19.24 9.38 -3.91
CA PHE A 433 -20.53 8.69 -3.81
C PHE A 433 -21.15 8.80 -2.41
N ALA A 434 -20.35 8.67 -1.35
CA ALA A 434 -20.83 8.88 0.02
C ALA A 434 -21.36 10.32 0.23
N LEU A 435 -20.68 11.33 -0.32
CA LEU A 435 -21.13 12.72 -0.32
C LEU A 435 -22.44 12.90 -1.09
N GLU A 436 -22.60 12.28 -2.26
CA GLU A 436 -23.86 12.29 -3.01
C GLU A 436 -25.01 11.70 -2.19
N GLN A 437 -24.77 10.61 -1.46
CA GLN A 437 -25.80 10.04 -0.57
C GLN A 437 -26.15 11.00 0.57
N LEU A 438 -25.17 11.71 1.15
CA LEU A 438 -25.42 12.72 2.19
C LEU A 438 -26.20 13.92 1.64
N ASN A 439 -25.87 14.39 0.44
CA ASN A 439 -26.58 15.49 -0.23
C ASN A 439 -28.05 15.14 -0.52
N GLN A 440 -28.38 13.85 -0.61
CA GLN A 440 -29.75 13.33 -0.73
C GLN A 440 -30.41 13.08 0.65
N GLY A 441 -29.84 13.61 1.73
CA GLY A 441 -30.31 13.41 3.10
C GLY A 441 -30.11 11.99 3.63
N GLY A 442 -29.19 11.24 3.03
CA GLY A 442 -28.84 9.87 3.39
C GLY A 442 -28.13 9.76 4.74
N TRP A 443 -27.84 8.51 5.12
CA TRP A 443 -27.12 8.18 6.35
C TRP A 443 -25.82 7.45 6.01
N ILE A 444 -24.68 8.00 6.42
CA ILE A 444 -23.36 7.37 6.29
C ILE A 444 -22.83 6.99 7.68
N HIS A 445 -22.22 5.82 7.77
CA HIS A 445 -21.48 5.37 8.94
C HIS A 445 -20.01 5.19 8.62
N ILE A 446 -19.17 5.71 9.50
CA ILE A 446 -17.73 5.80 9.32
C ILE A 446 -17.06 5.14 10.54
N PHE A 447 -16.09 4.28 10.27
CA PHE A 447 -15.13 3.85 11.26
C PHE A 447 -13.92 4.77 11.17
N SER A 448 -13.56 5.41 12.28
CA SER A 448 -12.37 6.26 12.34
C SER A 448 -11.16 5.35 12.58
N GLU A 449 -10.62 4.78 11.51
CA GLU A 449 -9.33 4.08 11.47
C GLU A 449 -8.30 4.84 10.64
#